data_AF-X5F8T8-F1
#
_entry.id   AF-X5F8T8-F1
#
_cell.length_a   1.000
_cell.length_b   1.000
_cell.length_c   1.000
_cell.angle_alpha   90.00
_cell.angle_beta   90.00
_cell.angle_gamma   90.00
#
_symmetry.space_group_name_H-M   'P 1'
#
loop_
_entity.id
_entity.type
_entity.pdbx_description
1 polymer ?
#
loop_
_entity_poly.entity_id
_entity_poly.type
_entity_poly.pdbx_seq_one_letter_code
_entity_poly.pdbx_strand_id
1 'polypeptide(L)'
;SKPIGIDIEKLNRGQIEIPKRFFLASEYSDLQAKHPDQQTDYFYHLWSMKESFIKQAGKGLSLPLDSFSVRLKDDGHVSIELPDGHEPCFIRTYEADEEYKLAVCAAHP
;
A
#
# COMPACT_ATOMS: atom_id res chain seq x y z
N SER A 1 -10.24 -22.57 -2.16
CA SER A 1 -9.68 -21.40 -1.45
C SER A 1 -9.11 -20.41 -2.46
N LYS A 2 -9.10 -19.10 -2.16
CA LYS A 2 -8.41 -18.08 -2.96
C LYS A 2 -7.24 -17.50 -2.14
N PRO A 3 -6.13 -17.10 -2.76
CA PRO A 3 -5.02 -16.45 -2.06
C PRO A 3 -5.42 -15.15 -1.35
N ILE A 4 -4.72 -14.84 -0.26
CA ILE A 4 -4.87 -13.61 0.52
C ILE A 4 -3.47 -13.11 0.90
N GLY A 5 -3.30 -11.80 1.01
CA GLY A 5 -2.08 -11.17 1.50
C GLY A 5 -2.40 -10.20 2.62
N ILE A 6 -1.52 -10.14 3.62
CA ILE A 6 -1.65 -9.25 4.77
C ILE A 6 -0.30 -8.64 5.11
N ASP A 7 -0.31 -7.37 5.45
CA ASP A 7 0.87 -6.65 5.89
C ASP A 7 0.53 -5.68 7.02
N ILE A 8 1.44 -5.52 7.98
CA ILE A 8 1.34 -4.58 9.09
C ILE A 8 2.70 -3.95 9.33
N GLU A 9 2.73 -2.63 9.44
CA GLU A 9 3.96 -1.84 9.51
C GLU A 9 3.93 -0.89 10.69
N LYS A 10 5.03 -0.86 11.45
CA LYS A 10 5.18 0.06 12.58
C LYS A 10 5.65 1.42 12.09
N LEU A 11 4.96 2.48 12.49
CA LEU A 11 5.36 3.86 12.22
C LEU A 11 6.71 4.17 12.88
N ASN A 12 7.69 4.57 12.07
CA ASN A 12 8.89 5.22 12.57
C ASN A 12 8.73 6.74 12.46
N ARG A 13 8.49 7.40 13.59
CA ARG A 13 8.25 8.87 13.64
C ARG A 13 9.52 9.72 13.42
N GLY A 14 10.67 9.10 13.15
CA GLY A 14 11.89 9.80 12.74
C GLY A 14 11.79 10.35 11.31
N GLN A 15 12.82 11.09 10.87
CA GLN A 15 12.94 11.55 9.49
C GLN A 15 13.23 10.34 8.59
N ILE A 16 12.20 9.81 7.93
CA ILE A 16 12.35 8.71 6.98
C ILE A 16 12.77 9.31 5.63
N GLU A 17 13.92 8.89 5.10
CA GLU A 17 14.16 9.01 3.67
C GLU A 17 13.21 8.07 2.94
N ILE A 18 12.11 8.60 2.43
CA ILE A 18 11.11 7.82 1.72
C ILE A 18 11.74 7.33 0.41
N PRO A 19 11.96 6.01 0.22
CA PRO A 19 12.70 5.55 -0.93
C PRO A 19 11.85 5.69 -2.20
N LYS A 20 12.19 6.67 -3.05
CA LYS A 20 11.47 6.97 -4.30
C LYS A 20 11.26 5.75 -5.21
N ARG A 21 12.16 4.78 -5.17
CA ARG A 21 12.15 3.60 -6.03
C ARG A 21 11.00 2.61 -5.76
N PHE A 22 10.29 2.76 -4.64
CA PHE A 22 9.19 1.86 -4.26
C PHE A 22 7.82 2.37 -4.68
N PHE A 23 7.74 3.59 -5.22
CA PHE A 23 6.49 4.23 -5.58
C PHE A 23 6.51 4.70 -7.02
N LEU A 24 5.34 4.64 -7.64
CA LEU A 24 5.08 5.35 -8.89
C LEU A 24 5.14 6.86 -8.67
N ALA A 25 5.41 7.60 -9.74
CA ALA A 25 5.44 9.07 -9.68
C ALA A 25 4.12 9.67 -9.18
N SER A 26 2.98 9.03 -9.49
CA SER A 26 1.66 9.41 -8.99
C SER A 26 1.55 9.23 -7.46
N GLU A 27 1.90 8.05 -6.95
CA GLU A 27 1.89 7.74 -5.51
C GLU A 27 2.83 8.68 -4.73
N TYR A 28 4.02 8.93 -5.28
CA TYR A 28 4.97 9.85 -4.68
C TYR A 28 4.45 11.30 -4.70
N SER A 29 3.76 11.71 -5.76
CA SER A 29 3.13 13.04 -5.83
C SER A 29 2.00 13.19 -4.81
N ASP A 30 1.16 12.16 -4.66
CA ASP A 30 0.08 12.14 -3.66
C ASP A 30 0.64 12.25 -2.24
N LEU A 31 1.73 11.52 -1.96
CA LEU A 31 2.46 11.57 -0.70
C LEU A 31 3.04 12.96 -0.42
N GLN A 32 3.72 13.56 -1.39
CA GLN A 32 4.32 14.90 -1.23
C GLN A 32 3.27 16.00 -1.09
N ALA A 33 2.05 15.79 -1.60
CA ALA A 33 0.94 16.70 -1.42
C ALA A 33 0.33 16.68 0.00
N LYS A 34 0.66 15.68 0.83
CA LYS A 34 0.20 15.62 2.23
C LYS A 34 0.95 16.64 3.10
N HIS A 35 0.27 17.10 4.16
CA HIS A 35 0.91 17.91 5.21
C HIS A 35 2.13 17.15 5.77
N PRO A 36 3.26 17.81 6.09
CA PRO A 36 4.46 17.14 6.58
C PRO A 36 4.21 16.12 7.71
N ASP A 37 3.35 16.48 8.67
CA ASP A 37 2.98 15.61 9.81
C ASP A 37 2.17 14.36 9.41
N GLN A 38 1.64 14.29 8.19
CA GLN A 38 0.86 13.18 7.66
C GLN A 38 1.65 12.33 6.65
N GLN A 39 2.83 12.79 6.21
CA GLN A 39 3.59 12.09 5.16
C GLN A 39 4.08 10.72 5.63
N THR A 40 4.57 10.62 6.87
CA THR A 40 5.02 9.35 7.46
C THR A 40 3.88 8.33 7.49
N ASP A 41 2.73 8.71 8.03
CA ASP A 41 1.56 7.84 8.12
C ASP A 41 1.08 7.41 6.74
N TYR A 42 1.02 8.35 5.79
CA TYR A 42 0.59 8.06 4.42
C TYR A 42 1.57 7.13 3.70
N PHE A 43 2.88 7.29 3.91
CA PHE A 43 3.89 6.37 3.40
C PHE A 43 3.64 4.94 3.89
N TYR A 44 3.40 4.75 5.19
CA TYR A 44 3.15 3.41 5.74
C TYR A 44 1.81 2.82 5.30
N HIS A 45 0.80 3.65 5.04
CA HIS A 45 -0.40 3.20 4.34
C HIS A 45 -0.06 2.68 2.93
N LEU A 46 0.63 3.47 2.12
CA LEU A 46 1.01 3.05 0.76
C LEU A 46 1.85 1.76 0.81
N TRP A 47 2.84 1.71 1.69
CA TRP A 47 3.75 0.58 1.83
C TRP A 47 3.02 -0.71 2.22
N SER A 48 2.21 -0.67 3.29
CA SER A 48 1.43 -1.85 3.71
C SER A 48 0.44 -2.32 2.65
N MET A 49 -0.22 -1.39 1.94
CA MET A 49 -1.10 -1.75 0.82
C MET A 49 -0.34 -2.47 -0.30
N LYS A 50 0.83 -1.95 -0.72
CA LYS A 50 1.64 -2.58 -1.78
C LYS A 50 2.16 -3.95 -1.37
N GLU A 51 2.68 -4.10 -0.16
CA GLU A 51 3.16 -5.39 0.37
C GLU A 51 2.02 -6.40 0.53
N SER A 52 0.83 -5.97 0.97
CA SER A 52 -0.34 -6.85 1.05
C SER A 52 -0.71 -7.43 -0.32
N PHE A 53 -0.61 -6.63 -1.39
CA PHE A 53 -0.84 -7.09 -2.76
C PHE A 53 0.24 -8.05 -3.25
N ILE A 54 1.52 -7.75 -3.01
CA ILE A 54 2.64 -8.63 -3.39
C ILE A 54 2.49 -10.00 -2.71
N LYS A 55 2.12 -10.01 -1.42
CA LYS A 55 1.88 -11.23 -0.64
C LYS A 55 0.68 -12.01 -1.17
N GLN A 56 -0.40 -11.33 -1.58
CA GLN A 56 -1.56 -11.97 -2.19
C GLN A 56 -1.21 -12.60 -3.55
N ALA A 57 -0.42 -11.89 -4.36
CA ALA A 57 0.02 -12.37 -5.68
C ALA A 57 0.99 -13.55 -5.57
N GLY A 58 1.71 -13.68 -4.45
CA GLY A 58 2.62 -14.80 -4.17
C GLY A 58 3.88 -14.83 -5.04
N LYS A 59 4.19 -13.72 -5.73
CA LYS A 59 5.34 -13.60 -6.65
C LYS A 59 6.60 -13.05 -5.97
N GLY A 60 6.51 -12.64 -4.70
CA GLY A 60 7.60 -11.97 -3.99
C GLY A 60 8.14 -10.76 -4.76
N LEU A 61 9.45 -10.54 -4.69
CA LEU A 61 10.12 -9.42 -5.35
C LEU A 61 10.17 -9.52 -6.89
N SER A 62 9.66 -10.61 -7.48
CA SER A 62 9.53 -10.71 -8.95
C SER A 62 8.38 -9.88 -9.50
N LEU A 63 7.50 -9.33 -8.64
CA LEU A 63 6.49 -8.35 -9.02
C LEU A 63 7.05 -6.94 -8.79
N PRO A 64 7.32 -6.15 -9.86
CA PRO A 64 7.87 -4.82 -9.72
C PRO A 64 6.90 -3.88 -8.99
N LEU A 65 7.38 -3.13 -8.01
CA LEU A 65 6.57 -2.16 -7.25
C LEU A 65 6.06 -1.00 -8.10
N ASP A 66 6.63 -0.78 -9.28
CA ASP A 66 6.21 0.20 -10.28
C ASP A 66 5.28 -0.38 -11.36
N SER A 67 4.89 -1.66 -11.26
CA SER A 67 3.94 -2.29 -12.20
C SER A 67 2.46 -2.12 -11.82
N PHE A 68 2.18 -1.54 -10.65
CA PHE A 68 0.85 -1.32 -10.12
C PHE A 68 0.83 -0.11 -9.20
N SER A 69 -0.34 0.51 -9.05
CA SER A 69 -0.52 1.68 -8.18
C SER A 69 -1.58 1.41 -7.12
N VAL A 70 -1.38 1.96 -5.92
CA VAL A 70 -2.40 1.97 -4.85
C VAL A 70 -2.63 3.40 -4.38
N ARG A 71 -3.88 3.72 -4.03
CA ARG A 71 -4.24 5.02 -3.47
C ARG A 71 -5.27 4.84 -2.37
N LEU A 72 -4.98 5.41 -1.20
CA LEU A 72 -5.94 5.59 -0.13
C LEU A 72 -6.71 6.90 -0.36
N LYS A 73 -8.02 6.81 -0.48
CA LYS A 73 -8.94 7.94 -0.67
C LYS A 73 -9.36 8.52 0.68
N ASP A 74 -9.89 9.75 0.64
CA ASP A 74 -10.31 10.47 1.85
C ASP A 74 -11.51 9.83 2.56
N ASP A 75 -12.29 9.00 1.86
CA ASP A 75 -13.40 8.20 2.41
C ASP A 75 -12.94 6.86 3.03
N GLY A 76 -11.62 6.61 3.06
CA GLY A 76 -11.03 5.38 3.57
C GLY A 76 -11.03 4.21 2.59
N HIS A 77 -11.58 4.37 1.38
CA HIS A 77 -11.51 3.34 0.35
C HIS A 77 -10.13 3.31 -0.32
N VAL A 78 -9.68 2.10 -0.66
CA VAL A 78 -8.46 1.89 -1.44
C VAL A 78 -8.83 1.63 -2.90
N SER A 79 -8.15 2.32 -3.83
CA SER A 79 -8.13 1.93 -5.25
C SER A 79 -6.78 1.33 -5.59
N ILE A 80 -6.81 0.27 -6.41
CA ILE A 80 -5.62 -0.37 -6.99
C ILE A 80 -5.75 -0.36 -8.51
N GLU A 81 -4.68 0.07 -9.18
CA GLU A 81 -4.50 -0.14 -10.63
C GLU A 81 -3.62 -1.35 -10.81
N LEU A 82 -4.21 -2.42 -11.35
CA LEU A 82 -3.56 -3.72 -11.50
C LEU A 82 -2.72 -3.78 -12.79
N PRO A 83 -1.65 -4.59 -12.80
CA PRO A 83 -0.92 -4.87 -14.02
C PRO A 83 -1.79 -5.69 -14.98
N ASP A 84 -1.53 -5.55 -16.29
CA ASP A 84 -2.28 -6.27 -17.33
C ASP A 84 -2.30 -7.78 -17.08
N GLY A 85 -3.49 -8.38 -17.20
CA GLY A 85 -3.70 -9.81 -17.02
C GLY A 85 -3.70 -10.28 -15.56
N HIS A 86 -3.66 -9.38 -14.58
CA HIS A 86 -3.87 -9.75 -13.18
C HIS A 86 -5.37 -9.89 -12.86
N GLU A 87 -5.73 -10.93 -12.12
CA GLU A 87 -7.09 -11.11 -11.62
C GLU A 87 -7.47 -9.98 -10.65
N PRO A 88 -8.74 -9.53 -10.61
CA PRO A 88 -9.19 -8.51 -9.67
C PRO A 88 -8.89 -8.87 -8.21
N CYS A 89 -8.51 -7.85 -7.44
CA CYS A 89 -8.37 -7.96 -5.99
C CYS A 89 -8.83 -6.67 -5.31
N PHE A 90 -9.02 -6.77 -4.00
CA PHE A 90 -9.56 -5.72 -3.14
C PHE A 90 -8.62 -5.53 -1.97
N ILE A 91 -8.26 -4.28 -1.70
CA ILE A 91 -7.45 -3.92 -0.54
C ILE A 91 -8.34 -3.22 0.48
N ARG A 92 -8.20 -3.60 1.75
CA ARG A 92 -8.77 -2.87 2.90
C ARG A 92 -7.67 -2.56 3.90
N THR A 93 -7.67 -1.36 4.42
CA THR A 93 -6.86 -0.97 5.58
C THR A 93 -7.63 -1.19 6.87
N TYR A 94 -6.92 -1.45 7.95
CA TYR A 94 -7.49 -1.58 9.29
C TYR A 94 -6.65 -0.80 10.29
N GLU A 95 -7.33 -0.11 11.21
CA GLU A 95 -6.70 0.54 12.35
C GLU A 95 -6.70 -0.46 13.51
N ALA A 96 -5.57 -1.15 13.69
CA ALA A 96 -5.36 -2.09 14.80
C ALA A 96 -4.73 -1.39 16.02
N ASP A 97 -3.87 -0.40 15.78
CA ASP A 97 -3.13 0.39 16.76
C ASP A 97 -2.66 1.70 16.10
N GLU A 98 -2.62 2.82 16.83
CA GLU A 98 -2.22 4.14 16.29
C GLU A 98 -0.77 4.20 15.81
N GLU A 99 0.10 3.30 16.29
CA GLU A 99 1.49 3.18 15.86
C GLU A 99 1.68 2.26 14.64
N TYR A 100 0.61 1.69 14.08
CA TYR A 100 0.71 0.69 13.01
C TYR A 100 -0.26 0.92 11.86
N LYS A 101 0.20 0.65 10.63
CA LYS A 101 -0.65 0.61 9.43
C LYS A 101 -0.78 -0.82 8.94
N LEU A 102 -2.02 -1.32 8.87
CA LEU A 102 -2.34 -2.67 8.43
C LEU A 102 -3.14 -2.63 7.13
N ALA A 103 -2.79 -3.50 6.18
CA ALA A 103 -3.56 -3.72 4.95
C ALA A 103 -3.75 -5.22 4.67
N VAL A 104 -4.92 -5.55 4.12
CA VAL A 104 -5.30 -6.88 3.65
C VAL A 104 -5.69 -6.79 2.18
N CYS A 105 -5.13 -7.66 1.35
CA CYS A 105 -5.49 -7.83 -0.05
C CYS A 105 -6.14 -9.21 -0.28
N ALA A 106 -7.34 -9.22 -0.86
CA ALA A 106 -8.14 -10.42 -1.08
C ALA A 106 -8.78 -10.46 -2.48
N ALA A 107 -9.12 -11.65 -2.97
CA ALA A 107 -9.81 -11.83 -4.26
C ALA A 107 -11.29 -11.38 -4.25
N HIS A 108 -11.86 -11.11 -3.07
CA HIS A 108 -13.24 -10.67 -2.90
C HIS A 108 -13.28 -9.59 -1.79
N PRO A 109 -14.26 -8.66 -1.83
CA PRO A 109 -14.35 -7.56 -0.89
C PRO A 109 -14.74 -7.97 0.53
#